data_AF-T1BNA5-F1
#
_entry.id   AF-T1BNA5-F1
#
_cell.length_a   1.000
_cell.length_b   1.000
_cell.length_c   1.000
_cell.angle_alpha   90.00
_cell.angle_beta   90.00
_cell.angle_gamma   90.00
#
_symmetry.space_group_name_H-M   'P 1'
#
loop_
_entity.id
_entity.type
_entity.pdbx_description
1 polymer ?
#
loop_
_entity_poly.entity_id
_entity_poly.type
_entity_poly.pdbx_seq_one_letter_code
_entity_poly.pdbx_strand_id
1 'polypeptide(L)' 'QGAQPVQRPERCPVCGSQVLKPEGEAVARCTGGFSCAAQRQEAIRHFASRPAMEIEGLGEKLIAQLV' A
#
# COMPACT_ATOMS: atom_id res chain seq x y z
N GLN A 1 -34.52 5.62 4.26
CA GLN A 1 -33.25 5.04 4.75
C GLN A 1 -32.14 5.95 4.23
N GLY A 2 -31.34 6.57 5.11
CA GLY A 2 -30.29 7.53 4.73
C GLY A 2 -28.94 6.84 4.53
N ALA A 3 -28.06 7.45 3.73
CA ALA A 3 -26.69 6.96 3.55
C ALA A 3 -25.83 7.23 4.79
N GLN A 4 -24.90 6.32 5.11
CA GLN A 4 -23.90 6.52 6.15
C GLN A 4 -22.63 7.16 5.57
N PRO A 5 -21.96 8.06 6.30
CA PRO A 5 -20.72 8.67 5.85
C PRO A 5 -19.58 7.63 5.82
N VAL A 6 -18.80 7.63 4.74
CA VAL A 6 -17.59 6.81 4.62
C VAL A 6 -16.49 7.40 5.49
N GLN A 7 -15.92 6.58 6.37
CA GLN A 7 -14.82 6.99 7.24
C GLN A 7 -13.50 6.41 6.76
N ARG A 8 -12.46 7.24 6.79
CA ARG A 8 -11.08 6.81 6.54
C ARG A 8 -10.61 5.94 7.71
N PRO A 9 -9.88 4.84 7.46
CA PRO A 9 -9.32 4.04 8.54
C PRO A 9 -8.25 4.81 9.33
N GLU A 10 -8.28 4.72 10.66
CA GLU A 10 -7.24 5.27 11.55
C GLU A 10 -6.00 4.37 11.63
N ARG A 11 -6.18 3.08 11.33
CA ARG A 11 -5.12 2.06 11.28
C ARG A 11 -5.12 1.35 9.94
N CYS A 12 -3.94 1.02 9.44
CA CYS A 12 -3.78 0.33 8.17
C CYS A 12 -4.48 -1.04 8.25
N PRO A 13 -5.38 -1.36 7.31
CA PRO A 13 -6.09 -2.65 7.32
C PRO A 13 -5.18 -3.85 7.03
N VAL A 14 -3.94 -3.61 6.62
CA VAL A 14 -2.96 -4.66 6.30
C VAL A 14 -2.00 -4.92 7.46
N CYS A 15 -1.36 -3.86 8.00
CA CYS A 15 -0.31 -4.00 9.00
C CYS A 15 -0.66 -3.42 10.38
N GLY A 16 -1.84 -2.83 10.55
CA GLY A 16 -2.28 -2.22 11.80
C GLY A 16 -1.57 -0.92 12.21
N SER A 17 -0.55 -0.47 11.47
CA SER A 17 0.15 0.79 11.72
C SER A 17 -0.77 2.01 11.57
N GLN A 18 -0.42 3.14 12.19
CA GLN A 18 -1.20 4.37 12.11
C GLN A 18 -1.36 4.86 10.66
N VAL A 19 -2.52 5.42 10.34
CA VAL A 19 -2.75 6.15 9.08
C VAL A 19 -2.70 7.64 9.35
N LEU A 20 -1.66 8.29 8.84
CA LEU A 20 -1.43 9.72 9.00
C LEU A 20 -1.81 10.48 7.72
N LYS A 21 -2.53 11.59 7.88
CA LYS A 21 -2.72 12.59 6.82
C LYS A 21 -2.03 13.88 7.27
N PRO A 22 -0.85 14.21 6.72
CA PRO A 22 -0.18 15.46 7.05
C PRO A 22 -1.08 16.67 6.78
N GLU A 23 -0.86 17.75 7.53
CA GLU A 23 -1.59 18.99 7.34
C GLU A 23 -1.35 19.54 5.92
N GLY A 24 -2.42 19.98 5.25
CA GLY A 24 -2.37 20.45 3.87
C GLY A 24 -2.34 19.34 2.81
N GLU A 25 -2.16 18.06 3.16
CA GLU A 25 -2.18 16.96 2.20
C GLU A 25 -3.57 16.35 1.99
N ALA A 26 -3.87 16.00 0.73
CA ALA A 26 -5.11 15.32 0.37
C ALA A 26 -5.08 13.82 0.72
N VAL A 27 -3.90 13.20 0.69
CA VAL A 27 -3.72 11.75 0.80
C VAL A 27 -3.27 11.37 2.20
N ALA A 28 -3.98 10.42 2.81
CA ALA A 28 -3.52 9.77 4.04
C ALA A 28 -2.72 8.51 3.71
N ARG A 29 -1.64 8.26 4.44
CA ARG A 29 -0.73 7.13 4.18
C ARG A 29 -0.51 6.29 5.44
N CYS A 30 -0.28 5.00 5.21
CA CYS A 30 0.16 4.07 6.25
C CYS A 30 1.60 4.39 6.65
N THR A 31 1.87 4.53 7.95
CA THR A 31 3.21 4.83 8.48
C THR A 31 4.11 3.61 8.65
N GLY A 32 3.60 2.40 8.38
CA GLY A 32 4.31 1.14 8.61
C GLY A 32 5.55 0.91 7.74
N GLY A 33 5.74 1.66 6.64
CA GLY A 33 6.90 1.51 5.76
C GLY A 33 7.13 0.05 5.33
N PHE A 34 8.38 -0.42 5.43
CA PHE A 34 8.74 -1.80 5.11
C PHE A 34 8.18 -2.86 6.07
N SER A 35 7.62 -2.51 7.23
CA SER A 35 6.90 -3.49 8.06
C SER A 35 5.54 -3.89 7.44
N CYS A 36 4.98 -3.05 6.57
CA CYS A 36 3.70 -3.30 5.92
C CYS A 36 3.86 -4.21 4.69
N ALA A 37 3.22 -5.38 4.72
CA ALA A 37 3.25 -6.33 3.60
C ALA A 37 2.77 -5.70 2.28
N ALA A 38 1.69 -4.92 2.31
CA ALA A 38 1.20 -4.23 1.11
C ALA A 38 2.21 -3.22 0.55
N GLN A 39 2.91 -2.47 1.42
CA GLN A 39 3.93 -1.53 0.93
C GLN A 39 5.15 -2.25 0.35
N ARG A 40 5.56 -3.38 0.95
CA ARG A 40 6.65 -4.22 0.40
C ARG A 40 6.27 -4.81 -0.96
N GLN A 41 5.08 -5.41 -1.07
CA GLN A 41 4.58 -5.98 -2.32
C GLN A 41 4.53 -4.91 -3.42
N GLU A 42 3.97 -3.74 -3.12
CA GLU A 42 3.86 -2.63 -4.07
C GLU A 42 5.21 -2.02 -4.44
N ALA A 43 6.16 -1.94 -3.50
CA ALA A 43 7.52 -1.49 -3.80
C ALA A 43 8.23 -2.44 -4.78
N ILE A 44 8.11 -3.76 -4.55
CA ILE A 44 8.68 -4.77 -5.47
C ILE A 44 7.99 -4.70 -6.83
N ARG A 45 6.65 -4.57 -6.86
CA ARG A 45 5.87 -4.47 -8.09
C ARG A 45 6.26 -3.25 -8.91
N HIS A 46 6.43 -2.10 -8.26
CA HIS A 46 6.90 -0.88 -8.91
C HIS A 46 8.32 -1.05 -9.46
N PHE A 47 9.22 -1.62 -8.66
CA PHE A 47 10.60 -1.89 -9.07
C PHE A 47 10.69 -2.83 -10.29
N ALA A 48 9.88 -3.88 -10.32
CA ALA A 48 9.83 -4.86 -11.41
C ALA A 48 9.13 -4.34 -12.69
N SER A 49 8.42 -3.22 -12.61
CA SER A 49 7.58 -2.73 -13.70
C SER A 49 8.39 -2.33 -14.95
N ARG A 50 7.72 -2.34 -16.11
CA ARG A 50 8.29 -1.93 -17.41
C ARG A 50 9.00 -0.55 -17.39
N PRO A 51 8.44 0.53 -16.79
CA PRO A 51 9.14 1.82 -16.73
C PRO A 51 10.26 1.88 -15.68
N ALA A 52 10.47 0.83 -14.89
CA ALA A 52 11.53 0.74 -13.90
C ALA A 52 12.62 -0.23 -14.37
N MET A 53 12.68 -1.45 -13.81
CA MET A 53 13.73 -2.42 -14.13
C MET A 53 13.34 -3.45 -15.19
N GLU A 54 12.07 -3.44 -15.65
CA GLU A 54 11.56 -4.37 -16.67
C GLU A 54 11.87 -5.85 -16.35
N ILE A 55 11.54 -6.28 -15.13
CA ILE A 55 11.76 -7.68 -14.70
C ILE A 55 10.57 -8.52 -15.15
N GLU A 56 10.74 -9.22 -16.27
CA GLU A 56 9.74 -10.15 -16.78
C GLU A 56 9.51 -11.33 -15.81
N GLY A 57 8.25 -11.76 -15.71
CA GLY A 57 7.86 -12.89 -14.85
C GLY A 57 7.64 -12.54 -13.37
N LEU A 58 8.10 -11.39 -12.88
CA LEU A 58 7.88 -10.96 -11.49
C LEU A 58 6.54 -10.21 -11.33
N GLY A 59 5.44 -10.94 -11.52
CA GLY A 59 4.08 -10.42 -11.41
C GLY A 59 3.47 -10.48 -10.00
N GLU A 60 2.28 -9.91 -9.84
CA GLU A 60 1.56 -9.78 -8.55
C GLU A 60 1.46 -11.09 -7.76
N LYS A 61 1.09 -12.20 -8.40
CA LYS A 61 0.96 -13.51 -7.73
C LYS A 61 2.28 -14.02 -7.15
N LEU A 62 3.37 -13.87 -7.89
CA LEU A 62 4.68 -14.33 -7.44
C LEU A 62 5.19 -13.43 -6.31
N ILE A 63 5.02 -12.11 -6.44
CA ILE A 63 5.36 -11.16 -5.38
C ILE A 63 4.58 -11.46 -4.10
N ALA A 64 3.28 -11.75 -4.20
CA ALA A 64 2.44 -12.07 -3.03
C ALA A 64 2.85 -13.38 -2.32
N GLN A 65 3.48 -14.32 -3.02
CA GLN A 65 4.03 -15.54 -2.41
C GLN A 65 5.37 -15.32 -1.71
N LEU A 66 6.12 -14.29 -2.11
CA LEU A 66 7.48 -14.01 -1.62
C LEU A 66 7.52 -13.02 -0.43
N VAL A 67 6.39 -12.38 -0.08
CA VAL A 67 6.31 -11.25 0.88
C VAL A 67 5.34 -11.52 2.00
#